data_AF-A0A4U1BDP4-F1
#
_entry.id   AF-A0A4U1BDP4-F1
#
_cell.length_a   1.000
_cell.length_b   1.000
_cell.length_c   1.000
_cell.angle_alpha   90.00
_cell.angle_beta   90.00
_cell.angle_gamma   90.00
#
_symmetry.space_group_name_H-M   'P 1'
#
loop_
_entity.id
_entity.type
_entity.pdbx_description
1 polymer ?
#
loop_
_entity_poly.entity_id
_entity_poly.type
_entity_poly.pdbx_seq_one_letter_code
_entity_poly.pdbx_strand_id
1 'polypeptide(L)'
;MSVSAIAQGWQSLKSSPASTLEQWQRQRWVWLLMSSAALFLILSAMGYFQWFLEMDPCEICVYIRFSQMCILFAGLILAIKPDSTALKLVGMALAWYAVIQGMLWSIDLAGLHDSSHALDAVMADGGDLFAAGGGGGACSTEPKFPLGLPMHIWFPYEFQPSGICGEDDWSLLGLNMAQYCIIAYSLFIAALAPLTAAWLKTLIKR
;
A
#
# COMPACT_ATOMS: atom_id res chain seq x y z
N MET A 1 -29.07 27.95 -1.17
CA MET A 1 -28.81 26.89 -2.17
C MET A 1 -27.59 26.10 -1.73
N SER A 2 -27.67 24.77 -1.82
CA SER A 2 -26.67 23.73 -1.49
C SER A 2 -26.03 23.76 -0.10
N VAL A 3 -26.67 23.10 0.87
CA VAL A 3 -25.90 22.30 1.83
C VAL A 3 -25.08 21.33 0.97
N SER A 4 -23.75 21.48 0.99
CA SER A 4 -22.83 20.70 0.15
C SER A 4 -23.21 19.20 0.22
N ALA A 5 -23.24 18.52 -0.93
CA ALA A 5 -23.55 17.09 -1.01
C ALA A 5 -22.73 16.24 -0.01
N ILE A 6 -21.55 16.74 0.37
CA ILE A 6 -20.67 16.18 1.40
C ILE A 6 -21.29 16.27 2.81
N ALA A 7 -21.87 17.42 3.17
CA ALA A 7 -22.49 17.63 4.48
C ALA A 7 -23.77 16.80 4.65
N GLN A 8 -24.55 16.62 3.58
CA GLN A 8 -25.69 15.68 3.58
C GLN A 8 -25.21 14.23 3.67
N GLY A 9 -24.16 13.86 2.93
CA GLY A 9 -23.53 12.54 3.01
C GLY A 9 -23.06 12.19 4.43
N TRP A 10 -22.49 13.16 5.16
CA TRP A 10 -22.04 12.97 6.54
C TRP A 10 -23.19 12.76 7.53
N GLN A 11 -24.31 13.46 7.34
CA GLN A 11 -25.52 13.26 8.15
C GLN A 11 -26.19 11.90 7.86
N SER A 12 -26.20 11.45 6.60
CA SER A 12 -26.67 10.13 6.21
C SER A 12 -25.79 8.99 6.74
N LEU A 13 -24.47 9.19 6.78
CA LEU A 13 -23.54 8.23 7.38
C LEU A 13 -23.81 8.01 8.87
N LYS A 14 -24.11 9.08 9.62
CA LYS A 14 -24.43 9.01 11.06
C LYS A 14 -25.77 8.33 11.35
N SER A 15 -26.76 8.52 10.48
CA SER A 15 -28.12 8.00 10.69
C SER A 15 -28.32 6.58 10.16
N SER A 16 -27.65 6.20 9.06
CA SER A 16 -27.73 4.86 8.48
C SER A 16 -26.43 4.52 7.74
N PRO A 17 -25.40 4.04 8.46
CA PRO A 17 -24.07 3.85 7.90
C PRO A 17 -24.03 2.78 6.80
N ALA A 18 -24.72 1.66 6.97
CA ALA A 18 -24.66 0.53 6.03
C ALA A 18 -25.30 0.85 4.67
N SER A 19 -26.47 1.49 4.65
CA SER A 19 -27.16 1.84 3.40
C SER A 19 -26.47 2.97 2.64
N THR A 20 -25.90 3.94 3.36
CA THR A 20 -25.15 5.05 2.74
C THR A 20 -23.87 4.52 2.08
N LEU A 21 -23.12 3.64 2.74
CA LEU A 21 -21.92 3.02 2.17
C LEU A 21 -22.26 2.13 0.96
N GLU A 22 -23.38 1.42 0.98
CA GLU A 22 -23.82 0.65 -0.19
C GLU A 22 -24.11 1.56 -1.40
N GLN A 23 -24.81 2.68 -1.18
CA GLN A 23 -25.07 3.65 -2.24
C GLN A 23 -23.77 4.22 -2.82
N TRP A 24 -22.81 4.55 -1.96
CA TRP A 24 -21.51 5.06 -2.38
C TRP A 24 -20.69 4.02 -3.16
N GLN A 25 -20.77 2.75 -2.80
CA GLN A 25 -20.12 1.66 -3.55
C GLN A 25 -20.71 1.39 -4.92
N ARG A 26 -21.98 1.73 -5.13
CA ARG A 26 -22.60 1.67 -6.47
C ARG A 26 -22.12 2.83 -7.34
N GLN A 27 -21.63 3.91 -6.75
CA GLN A 27 -21.05 5.02 -7.48
C GLN A 27 -19.57 4.76 -7.79
N ARG A 28 -19.11 5.23 -8.95
CA ARG A 28 -17.73 5.01 -9.41
C ARG A 28 -16.69 5.84 -8.64
N TRP A 29 -17.12 6.93 -8.00
CA TRP A 29 -16.19 7.89 -7.40
C TRP A 29 -15.37 7.29 -6.25
N VAL A 30 -15.93 6.38 -5.45
CA VAL A 30 -15.20 5.74 -4.33
C VAL A 30 -14.02 4.92 -4.87
N TRP A 31 -14.27 4.14 -5.91
CA TRP A 31 -13.27 3.27 -6.53
C TRP A 31 -12.21 4.07 -7.29
N LEU A 32 -12.63 5.15 -7.96
CA LEU A 32 -11.71 6.09 -8.60
C LEU A 32 -10.87 6.86 -7.58
N LEU A 33 -11.43 7.23 -6.43
CA LEU A 33 -10.69 7.87 -5.36
C LEU A 33 -9.60 6.93 -4.82
N MET A 34 -9.95 5.67 -4.54
CA MET A 34 -8.97 4.65 -4.13
C MET A 34 -7.88 4.45 -5.18
N SER A 35 -8.25 4.35 -6.45
CA SER A 35 -7.32 4.23 -7.58
C SER A 35 -6.40 5.45 -7.69
N SER A 36 -6.95 6.65 -7.55
CA SER A 36 -6.19 7.90 -7.63
C SER A 36 -5.21 8.06 -6.46
N ALA A 37 -5.59 7.62 -5.26
CA ALA A 37 -4.70 7.61 -4.10
C ALA A 37 -3.52 6.64 -4.30
N ALA A 38 -3.77 5.44 -4.82
CA ALA A 38 -2.71 4.48 -5.14
C ALA A 38 -1.78 5.01 -6.24
N LEU A 39 -2.35 5.59 -7.29
CA LEU A 39 -1.58 6.22 -8.37
C LEU A 39 -0.71 7.38 -7.85
N PHE A 40 -1.24 8.20 -6.96
CA PHE A 40 -0.49 9.29 -6.34
C PHE A 40 0.73 8.77 -5.56
N LEU A 41 0.58 7.69 -4.79
CA LEU A 41 1.68 7.09 -4.03
C LEU A 41 2.76 6.49 -4.95
N ILE A 42 2.36 5.87 -6.05
CA ILE A 42 3.31 5.36 -7.06
C ILE A 42 4.07 6.52 -7.70
N LEU A 43 3.37 7.57 -8.13
CA LEU A 43 4.00 8.72 -8.76
C LEU A 43 4.91 9.47 -7.79
N SER A 44 4.57 9.54 -6.49
CA SER A 44 5.47 10.10 -5.50
C SER A 44 6.71 9.23 -5.30
N ALA A 45 6.56 7.89 -5.27
CA ALA A 45 7.69 6.97 -5.18
C ALA A 45 8.66 7.14 -6.36
N MET A 46 8.16 7.25 -7.58
CA MET A 46 8.99 7.41 -8.77
C MET A 46 9.56 8.83 -8.88
N GLY A 47 8.71 9.85 -8.79
CA GLY A 47 9.10 11.24 -9.04
C GLY A 47 9.96 11.83 -7.94
N TYR A 48 9.66 11.53 -6.67
CA TYR A 48 10.38 12.12 -5.54
C TYR A 48 11.52 11.23 -5.05
N PHE A 49 11.26 9.94 -4.80
CA PHE A 49 12.31 9.07 -4.22
C PHE A 49 13.34 8.62 -5.25
N GLN A 50 12.93 8.20 -6.45
CA GLN A 50 13.90 7.77 -7.48
C GLN A 50 14.48 8.94 -8.25
N TRP A 51 13.66 9.90 -8.69
CA TRP A 51 14.13 10.92 -9.63
C TRP A 51 14.73 12.16 -8.96
N PHE A 52 14.23 12.53 -7.78
CA PHE A 52 14.72 13.73 -7.06
C PHE A 52 15.78 13.38 -6.02
N LEU A 53 15.60 12.29 -5.27
CA LEU A 53 16.55 11.84 -4.25
C LEU A 53 17.58 10.82 -4.77
N GLU A 54 17.44 10.33 -6.01
CA GLU A 54 18.32 9.32 -6.63
C GLU A 54 18.53 8.07 -5.75
N MET A 55 17.52 7.69 -4.95
CA MET A 55 17.59 6.51 -4.09
C MET A 55 17.19 5.24 -4.86
N ASP A 56 18.07 4.26 -4.80
CA ASP A 56 17.89 2.96 -5.47
C ASP A 56 16.77 2.14 -4.80
N PRO A 57 15.83 1.56 -5.58
CA PRO A 57 14.78 0.73 -5.02
C PRO A 57 15.33 -0.59 -4.47
N CYS A 58 14.96 -0.89 -3.24
CA CYS A 58 15.23 -2.17 -2.59
C CYS A 58 14.22 -3.27 -2.98
N GLU A 59 14.50 -4.54 -2.71
CA GLU A 59 13.59 -5.67 -3.01
C GLU A 59 12.19 -5.46 -2.42
N ILE A 60 12.11 -5.05 -1.15
CA ILE A 60 10.83 -4.83 -0.48
C ILE A 60 10.11 -3.59 -1.01
N CYS A 61 10.87 -2.56 -1.38
CA CYS A 61 10.36 -1.33 -1.99
C CYS A 61 9.65 -1.65 -3.32
N VAL A 62 10.24 -2.55 -4.11
CA VAL A 62 9.67 -3.10 -5.34
C VAL A 62 8.38 -3.89 -5.07
N TYR A 63 8.31 -4.69 -4.00
CA TYR A 63 7.07 -5.36 -3.60
C TYR A 63 5.96 -4.40 -3.16
N ILE A 64 6.32 -3.33 -2.43
CA ILE A 64 5.36 -2.28 -2.04
C ILE A 64 4.78 -1.59 -3.29
N ARG A 65 5.59 -1.26 -4.29
CA ARG A 65 5.13 -0.71 -5.58
C ARG A 65 4.20 -1.66 -6.31
N PHE A 66 4.54 -2.95 -6.32
CA PHE A 66 3.69 -3.98 -6.89
C PHE A 66 2.33 -4.05 -6.18
N SER A 67 2.30 -3.98 -4.86
CA SER A 67 1.04 -3.89 -4.10
C SER A 67 0.22 -2.65 -4.48
N GLN A 68 0.83 -1.47 -4.57
CA GLN A 68 0.13 -0.24 -4.99
C GLN A 68 -0.47 -0.38 -6.41
N MET A 69 0.26 -1.00 -7.34
CA MET A 69 -0.26 -1.30 -8.68
C MET A 69 -1.47 -2.25 -8.61
N CYS A 70 -1.44 -3.25 -7.73
CA CYS A 70 -2.59 -4.14 -7.52
C CYS A 70 -3.81 -3.38 -6.95
N ILE A 71 -3.61 -2.42 -6.03
CA ILE A 71 -4.70 -1.56 -5.52
C ILE A 71 -5.27 -0.69 -6.64
N LEU A 72 -4.40 -0.10 -7.47
CA LEU A 72 -4.79 0.69 -8.64
C LEU A 72 -5.67 -0.13 -9.59
N PHE A 73 -5.23 -1.33 -9.99
CA PHE A 73 -6.01 -2.20 -10.86
C PHE A 73 -7.29 -2.70 -10.19
N ALA A 74 -7.28 -3.04 -8.90
CA ALA A 74 -8.48 -3.44 -8.17
C ALA A 74 -9.55 -2.33 -8.18
N GLY A 75 -9.15 -1.08 -7.93
CA GLY A 75 -10.04 0.07 -7.97
C GLY A 75 -10.58 0.34 -9.39
N LEU A 76 -9.74 0.22 -10.42
CA LEU A 76 -10.18 0.37 -11.82
C LEU A 76 -11.18 -0.72 -12.22
N ILE A 77 -10.93 -1.98 -11.85
CA ILE A 77 -11.84 -3.11 -12.07
C ILE A 77 -13.21 -2.84 -11.43
N LEU A 78 -13.22 -2.37 -10.18
CA LEU A 78 -14.45 -2.04 -9.45
C LEU A 78 -15.19 -0.84 -10.06
N ALA A 79 -14.47 0.11 -10.68
CA ALA A 79 -15.04 1.28 -11.32
C ALA A 79 -15.77 0.96 -12.65
N ILE A 80 -15.40 -0.11 -13.37
CA ILE A 80 -16.00 -0.47 -14.67
C ILE A 80 -17.50 -0.78 -14.50
N LYS A 81 -17.83 -1.74 -13.64
CA LYS A 81 -19.21 -2.19 -13.42
C LYS A 81 -19.48 -2.43 -11.93
N PRO A 82 -19.71 -1.36 -11.15
CA PRO A 82 -19.93 -1.47 -9.71
C PRO A 82 -21.21 -2.25 -9.35
N ASP A 83 -22.15 -2.46 -10.26
CA ASP A 83 -23.38 -3.21 -9.95
C ASP A 83 -23.19 -4.74 -10.00
N SER A 84 -22.17 -5.25 -10.70
CA SER A 84 -21.98 -6.69 -10.83
C SER A 84 -21.32 -7.30 -9.59
N THR A 85 -22.02 -8.24 -8.95
CA THR A 85 -21.54 -8.94 -7.73
C THR A 85 -20.24 -9.71 -7.97
N ALA A 86 -20.09 -10.36 -9.14
CA ALA A 86 -18.89 -11.12 -9.48
C ALA A 86 -17.64 -10.24 -9.60
N LEU A 87 -17.75 -9.12 -10.32
CA LEU A 87 -16.64 -8.16 -10.48
C LEU A 87 -16.29 -7.50 -9.15
N LYS A 88 -17.31 -7.22 -8.32
CA LYS A 88 -17.13 -6.75 -6.95
C LYS A 88 -16.36 -7.74 -6.09
N LEU A 89 -16.71 -9.03 -6.13
CA LEU A 89 -16.00 -10.05 -5.38
C LEU A 89 -14.52 -10.14 -5.80
N VAL A 90 -14.25 -10.20 -7.11
CA VAL A 90 -12.89 -10.29 -7.65
C VAL A 90 -12.07 -9.04 -7.30
N GLY A 91 -12.64 -7.85 -7.54
CA GLY A 91 -11.95 -6.59 -7.23
C GLY A 91 -11.70 -6.40 -5.73
N MET A 92 -12.67 -6.78 -4.88
CA MET A 92 -12.52 -6.68 -3.43
C MET A 92 -11.49 -7.68 -2.90
N ALA A 93 -11.45 -8.91 -3.44
CA ALA A 93 -10.45 -9.90 -3.10
C ALA A 93 -9.04 -9.42 -3.48
N LEU A 94 -8.89 -8.85 -4.68
CA LEU A 94 -7.62 -8.27 -5.13
C LEU A 94 -7.20 -7.06 -4.27
N ALA A 95 -8.14 -6.17 -3.92
CA ALA A 95 -7.88 -5.03 -3.06
C ALA A 95 -7.41 -5.46 -1.66
N TRP A 96 -8.08 -6.42 -1.02
CA TRP A 96 -7.66 -6.94 0.29
C TRP A 96 -6.32 -7.64 0.22
N TYR A 97 -6.11 -8.48 -0.79
CA TYR A 97 -4.82 -9.12 -1.01
C TYR A 97 -3.69 -8.10 -1.12
N ALA A 98 -3.86 -7.08 -1.96
CA ALA A 98 -2.86 -6.05 -2.17
C ALA A 98 -2.58 -5.26 -0.88
N VAL A 99 -3.63 -4.79 -0.19
CA VAL A 99 -3.49 -3.98 1.03
C VAL A 99 -2.83 -4.76 2.17
N ILE A 100 -3.18 -6.04 2.35
CA ILE A 100 -2.59 -6.88 3.41
C ILE A 100 -1.11 -7.15 3.09
N GLN A 101 -0.79 -7.59 1.87
CA GLN A 101 0.60 -7.84 1.46
C GLN A 101 1.45 -6.57 1.55
N GLY A 102 0.92 -5.45 1.08
CA GLY A 102 1.58 -4.15 1.17
C GLY A 102 1.85 -3.71 2.60
N MET A 103 0.91 -3.95 3.52
CA MET A 103 1.11 -3.70 4.95
C MET A 103 2.22 -4.57 5.52
N LEU A 104 2.23 -5.87 5.24
CA LEU A 104 3.25 -6.80 5.72
C LEU A 104 4.65 -6.38 5.27
N TRP A 105 4.82 -6.11 3.97
CA TRP A 105 6.09 -5.63 3.41
C TRP A 105 6.51 -4.27 3.99
N SER A 106 5.57 -3.39 4.31
CA SER A 106 5.90 -2.10 4.95
C SER A 106 6.40 -2.27 6.39
N ILE A 107 5.84 -3.24 7.13
CA ILE A 107 6.29 -3.59 8.48
C ILE A 107 7.68 -4.24 8.42
N ASP A 108 7.89 -5.15 7.47
CA ASP A 108 9.18 -5.80 7.26
C ASP A 108 10.27 -4.76 6.92
N LEU A 109 9.96 -3.79 6.03
CA LEU A 109 10.87 -2.69 5.70
C LEU A 109 11.19 -1.82 6.91
N ALA A 110 10.19 -1.50 7.74
CA ALA A 110 10.40 -0.71 8.95
C ALA A 110 11.30 -1.45 9.96
N GLY A 111 11.10 -2.76 10.14
CA GLY A 111 11.96 -3.57 10.99
C GLY A 111 13.40 -3.65 10.47
N LEU A 112 13.57 -3.70 9.15
CA LEU A 112 14.89 -3.69 8.52
C LEU A 112 15.62 -2.37 8.70
N HIS A 113 14.91 -1.25 8.58
CA HIS A 113 15.45 0.09 8.84
C HIS A 113 15.90 0.28 10.30
N ASP A 114 15.13 -0.20 11.26
CA ASP A 114 15.54 -0.14 12.68
C ASP A 114 16.78 -1.01 12.93
N SER A 115 16.87 -2.17 12.25
CA SER A 115 17.99 -3.10 12.40
C SER A 115 19.29 -2.60 11.75
N SER A 116 19.21 -1.91 10.61
CA SER A 116 20.38 -1.34 9.92
C SER A 116 21.00 -0.21 10.75
N HIS A 117 20.19 0.72 11.24
CA HIS A 117 20.69 1.83 12.08
C HIS A 117 21.15 1.38 13.47
N ALA A 118 20.56 0.32 14.04
CA ALA A 118 21.09 -0.29 15.25
C ALA A 118 22.49 -0.90 15.01
N LEU A 119 22.75 -1.46 13.83
CA LEU A 119 24.05 -2.02 13.48
C LEU A 119 25.12 -0.93 13.32
N ASP A 120 24.78 0.21 12.71
CA ASP A 120 25.68 1.36 12.60
C ASP A 120 26.16 1.87 13.97
N ALA A 121 25.25 1.90 14.95
CA ALA A 121 25.61 2.27 16.32
C ALA A 121 26.58 1.26 16.95
N VAL A 122 26.40 -0.04 16.73
CA VAL A 122 27.31 -1.09 17.22
C VAL A 122 28.66 -1.04 16.48
N MET A 123 28.67 -0.76 15.18
CA MET A 123 29.90 -0.55 14.41
C MET A 123 30.68 0.67 14.90
N ALA A 124 30.00 1.78 15.19
CA ALA A 124 30.62 3.00 15.70
C ALA A 124 31.26 2.81 17.09
N ASP A 125 30.68 1.95 17.93
CA ASP A 125 31.18 1.66 19.29
C ASP A 125 32.17 0.48 19.35
N GLY A 126 32.53 -0.11 18.20
CA GLY A 126 33.47 -1.25 18.11
C GLY A 126 32.92 -2.56 18.71
N GLY A 127 31.59 -2.71 18.78
CA GLY A 127 30.93 -3.89 19.32
C GLY A 127 30.94 -5.09 18.38
N ASP A 128 30.62 -6.28 18.91
CA ASP A 128 30.64 -7.54 18.18
C ASP A 128 29.49 -7.61 17.15
N LEU A 129 29.85 -7.43 15.87
CA LEU A 129 28.96 -7.51 14.71
C LEU A 129 28.18 -8.82 14.62
N PHE A 130 28.73 -9.93 15.09
CA PHE A 130 28.08 -11.23 15.04
C PHE A 130 27.03 -11.37 16.15
N ALA A 131 27.23 -10.70 17.28
CA ALA A 131 26.27 -10.64 18.39
C ALA A 131 25.12 -9.67 18.14
N ALA A 132 25.36 -8.60 17.37
CA ALA A 132 24.34 -7.62 16.97
C ALA A 132 23.48 -8.05 15.77
N GLY A 133 23.72 -9.24 15.21
CA GLY A 133 22.96 -9.75 14.07
C GLY A 133 23.37 -9.14 12.73
N GLY A 134 24.65 -8.80 12.55
CA GLY A 134 25.24 -8.17 11.36
C GLY A 134 25.22 -8.96 10.04
N GLY A 135 24.28 -9.89 9.88
CA GLY A 135 23.88 -10.49 8.60
C GLY A 135 22.40 -10.28 8.27
N GLY A 136 21.67 -9.47 9.03
CA GLY A 136 20.19 -9.45 9.06
C GLY A 136 19.46 -8.71 7.94
N GLY A 137 20.16 -7.94 7.10
CA GLY A 137 19.55 -7.16 6.01
C GLY A 137 19.54 -7.85 4.64
N ALA A 138 19.55 -9.18 4.58
CA ALA A 138 19.72 -9.94 3.34
C ALA A 138 18.47 -9.88 2.44
N CYS A 139 18.27 -8.75 1.77
CA CYS A 139 17.41 -8.69 0.60
C CYS A 139 18.09 -9.36 -0.59
N SER A 140 17.32 -10.13 -1.33
CA SER A 140 17.74 -10.80 -2.56
C SER A 140 17.78 -9.78 -3.70
N THR A 141 18.85 -9.83 -4.49
CA THR A 141 18.94 -9.08 -5.75
C THR A 141 18.03 -9.67 -6.85
N GLU A 142 17.51 -10.88 -6.62
CA GLU A 142 16.54 -11.54 -7.49
C GLU A 142 15.15 -11.53 -6.82
N PRO A 143 14.20 -10.69 -7.28
CA PRO A 143 12.89 -10.56 -6.65
C PRO A 143 11.94 -11.70 -7.05
N LYS A 144 11.22 -12.26 -6.07
CA LYS A 144 10.20 -13.28 -6.24
C LYS A 144 8.80 -12.71 -6.04
N PHE A 145 8.14 -12.36 -7.13
CA PHE A 145 6.77 -11.84 -7.07
C PHE A 145 5.76 -12.95 -6.76
N PRO A 146 4.65 -12.59 -6.09
CA PRO A 146 3.53 -13.51 -5.93
C PRO A 146 3.03 -14.03 -7.28
N LEU A 147 2.55 -15.28 -7.30
CA LEU A 147 2.12 -16.01 -8.51
C LEU A 147 3.26 -16.31 -9.51
N GLY A 148 4.53 -16.07 -9.15
CA GLY A 148 5.68 -16.37 -10.01
C GLY A 148 5.77 -15.47 -11.24
N LEU A 149 5.15 -14.28 -11.19
CA LEU A 149 5.11 -13.34 -12.30
C LEU A 149 6.49 -12.68 -12.48
N PRO A 150 7.11 -12.72 -13.68
CA PRO A 150 8.43 -12.14 -13.92
C PRO A 150 8.35 -10.62 -14.14
N MET A 151 7.83 -9.87 -13.16
CA MET A 151 7.62 -8.42 -13.26
C MET A 151 8.94 -7.66 -13.45
N HIS A 152 10.04 -8.15 -12.87
CA HIS A 152 11.39 -7.61 -13.05
C HIS A 152 11.89 -7.73 -14.51
N ILE A 153 11.42 -8.71 -15.28
CA ILE A 153 11.77 -8.86 -16.71
C ILE A 153 10.86 -7.97 -17.57
N TRP A 154 9.58 -7.88 -17.22
CA TRP A 154 8.60 -7.12 -18.01
C TRP A 154 8.77 -5.61 -17.86
N PHE A 155 9.03 -5.11 -16.65
CA PHE A 155 9.25 -3.69 -16.38
C PHE A 155 10.46 -3.52 -15.43
N PRO A 156 11.70 -3.70 -15.94
CA PRO A 156 12.91 -3.66 -15.11
C PRO A 156 13.10 -2.32 -14.42
N TYR A 157 12.74 -1.20 -15.07
CA TYR A 157 12.86 0.13 -14.47
C TYR A 157 12.04 0.29 -13.16
N GLU A 158 10.91 -0.40 -13.04
CA GLU A 158 10.02 -0.29 -11.89
C GLU A 158 10.26 -1.41 -10.85
N PHE A 159 10.61 -2.61 -11.33
CA PHE A 159 10.60 -3.83 -10.53
C PHE A 159 11.95 -4.54 -10.39
N GLN A 160 13.04 -3.92 -10.84
CA GLN A 160 14.38 -4.44 -10.61
C GLN A 160 14.98 -3.79 -9.34
N PRO A 161 15.32 -4.57 -8.31
CA PRO A 161 15.99 -4.03 -7.14
C PRO A 161 17.46 -3.71 -7.46
N SER A 162 17.91 -2.53 -7.03
CA SER A 162 19.31 -2.08 -7.12
C SER A 162 19.89 -1.64 -5.76
N GLY A 163 19.03 -1.40 -4.76
CA GLY A 163 19.43 -0.90 -3.44
C GLY A 163 19.42 -1.96 -2.33
N ILE A 164 20.07 -1.63 -1.21
CA ILE A 164 20.07 -2.41 0.03
C ILE A 164 18.81 -2.07 0.84
N CYS A 165 18.19 -3.06 1.47
CA CYS A 165 17.00 -2.83 2.29
C CYS A 165 17.37 -2.21 3.64
N GLY A 166 16.62 -1.18 4.06
CA GLY A 166 16.79 -0.50 5.35
C GLY A 166 17.87 0.58 5.36
N GLU A 167 18.55 0.83 4.24
CA GLU A 167 19.52 1.92 4.10
C GLU A 167 18.82 3.11 3.43
N ASP A 168 18.00 3.83 4.19
CA ASP A 168 17.27 5.01 3.73
C ASP A 168 17.48 6.22 4.66
N ASP A 169 18.18 7.24 4.16
CA ASP A 169 18.46 8.49 4.90
C ASP A 169 17.27 9.46 4.97
N TRP A 170 16.18 9.12 4.29
CA TRP A 170 15.04 10.02 4.17
C TRP A 170 14.16 10.00 5.42
N SER A 171 13.98 11.17 6.02
CA SER A 171 13.01 11.37 7.10
C SER A 171 12.19 12.63 6.86
N LEU A 172 10.90 12.57 7.17
CA LEU A 172 9.98 13.70 7.15
C LEU A 172 9.21 13.72 8.46
N LEU A 173 9.21 14.86 9.16
CA LEU A 173 8.56 15.01 10.47
C LEU A 173 8.98 13.95 11.51
N GLY A 174 10.22 13.45 11.40
CA GLY A 174 10.75 12.40 12.28
C GLY A 174 10.26 10.99 11.96
N LEU A 175 9.57 10.79 10.82
CA LEU A 175 9.14 9.48 10.33
C LEU A 175 9.91 9.11 9.05
N ASN A 176 10.23 7.82 8.90
CA ASN A 176 10.90 7.28 7.71
C ASN A 176 9.90 6.87 6.62
N MET A 177 10.41 6.53 5.43
CA MET A 177 9.57 6.14 4.29
C MET A 177 8.67 4.93 4.62
N ALA A 178 9.21 3.92 5.30
CA ALA A 178 8.48 2.71 5.66
C ALA A 178 7.25 3.00 6.55
N GLN A 179 7.40 3.89 7.52
CA GLN A 179 6.31 4.34 8.39
C GLN A 179 5.22 5.08 7.61
N TYR A 180 5.57 5.91 6.62
CA TYR A 180 4.58 6.52 5.74
C TYR A 180 3.82 5.48 4.90
N CYS A 181 4.49 4.41 4.44
CA CYS A 181 3.82 3.29 3.78
C CYS A 181 2.83 2.59 4.73
N ILE A 182 3.22 2.32 5.98
CA ILE A 182 2.32 1.75 7.01
C ILE A 182 1.10 2.64 7.23
N ILE A 183 1.29 3.96 7.33
CA ILE A 183 0.18 4.92 7.48
C ILE A 183 -0.75 4.86 6.26
N ALA A 184 -0.20 4.86 5.04
CA ALA A 184 -0.98 4.79 3.81
C ALA A 184 -1.82 3.51 3.74
N TYR A 185 -1.22 2.33 4.00
CA TYR A 185 -1.96 1.07 4.02
C TYR A 185 -3.00 1.03 5.14
N SER A 186 -2.72 1.63 6.29
CA SER A 186 -3.69 1.74 7.39
C SER A 186 -4.92 2.55 6.97
N LEU A 187 -4.74 3.65 6.22
CA LEU A 187 -5.83 4.43 5.65
C LEU A 187 -6.63 3.64 4.61
N PHE A 188 -5.96 2.86 3.75
CA PHE A 188 -6.64 1.96 2.82
C PHE A 188 -7.47 0.91 3.55
N ILE A 189 -6.95 0.27 4.61
CA ILE A 189 -7.71 -0.68 5.44
C ILE A 189 -8.91 0.00 6.09
N ALA A 190 -8.71 1.17 6.69
CA ALA A 190 -9.77 1.93 7.36
C ALA A 190 -10.90 2.34 6.42
N ALA A 191 -10.59 2.59 5.14
CA ALA A 191 -11.59 2.86 4.10
C ALA A 191 -12.24 1.57 3.57
N LEU A 192 -11.46 0.51 3.33
CA LEU A 192 -11.92 -0.73 2.69
C LEU A 192 -12.75 -1.61 3.63
N ALA A 193 -12.43 -1.64 4.93
CA ALA A 193 -13.13 -2.43 5.95
C ALA A 193 -14.63 -2.09 6.07
N PRO A 194 -15.05 -0.82 6.28
CA PRO A 194 -16.46 -0.48 6.36
C PRO A 194 -17.20 -0.69 5.03
N LEU A 195 -16.54 -0.48 3.89
CA LEU A 195 -17.11 -0.79 2.57
C LEU A 195 -17.40 -2.29 2.44
N THR A 196 -16.43 -3.13 2.77
CA THR A 196 -16.58 -4.59 2.73
C THR A 196 -17.69 -5.05 3.68
N ALA A 197 -17.74 -4.52 4.90
CA ALA A 197 -18.77 -4.87 5.89
C ALA A 197 -20.18 -4.46 5.43
N ALA A 198 -20.34 -3.28 4.83
CA ALA A 198 -21.62 -2.85 4.27
C ALA A 198 -22.09 -3.78 3.15
N TRP A 199 -21.17 -4.17 2.25
CA TRP A 199 -21.49 -5.08 1.14
C TRP A 199 -21.87 -6.48 1.61
N LEU A 200 -21.12 -7.05 2.56
CA LEU A 200 -21.41 -8.36 3.14
C LEU A 200 -22.80 -8.39 3.80
N LYS A 201 -23.19 -7.33 4.51
CA LYS A 201 -24.54 -7.22 5.09
C LYS A 201 -25.64 -7.21 4.02
N THR A 202 -25.40 -6.58 2.88
CA THR A 202 -26.35 -6.60 1.75
C THR A 202 -26.44 -7.98 1.11
N LEU A 203 -25.36 -8.76 1.09
CA LEU A 203 -25.38 -10.14 0.60
C LEU A 203 -26.12 -11.09 1.55
N ILE A 204 -25.94 -10.96 2.87
CA ILE A 204 -26.61 -11.82 3.87
C ILE A 204 -28.11 -11.55 3.96
N LYS A 205 -28.55 -10.32 3.66
CA LYS A 205 -29.97 -9.94 3.66
C LYS A 205 -30.74 -10.29 2.38
N ARG A 206 -30.04 -10.74 1.32
CA ARG A 206 -30.66 -11.19 0.07
C ARG A 206 -30.87 -12.69 0.09
#